data_AF-A0A7S0L9D0-F1
#
_entry.id   AF-A0A7S0L9D0-F1
#
_cell.length_a   1.000
_cell.length_b   1.000
_cell.length_c   1.000
_cell.angle_alpha   90.00
_cell.angle_beta   90.00
_cell.angle_gamma   90.00
#
_symmetry.space_group_name_H-M   'P 1'
#
loop_
_entity.id
_entity.type
_entity.pdbx_description
1 polymer ?
#
loop_
_entity_poly.entity_id
_entity_poly.type
_entity_poly.pdbx_seq_one_letter_code
_entity_poly.pdbx_strand_id
1 'polypeptide(L)'
;MLRLQLLLLAAARAHACSLLPPPLAADVLLKVTLARCDSHGLQQWLLRRPFASALPVQPMLVLPIKDPPPLGIDLTFRRKPTMDKSSSEGGLRFAVSAPGDGEAGVVDGDGILLVTRVSSGQSIGKGFSERVLIEMLLRELQRLPGEVGAVQAVLRPDSNALSGPLR
;
A
#
# COMPACT_ATOMS: atom_id res chain seq x y z
N MET A 1 23.30 14.60 -36.54
CA MET A 1 23.75 14.60 -35.14
C MET A 1 22.62 14.93 -34.14
N LEU A 2 21.40 14.42 -34.32
CA LEU A 2 20.24 14.71 -33.44
C LEU A 2 19.60 13.46 -32.80
N ARG A 3 20.06 12.26 -33.16
CA ARG A 3 19.52 11.00 -32.61
C ARG A 3 20.19 10.56 -31.31
N LEU A 4 21.40 11.03 -30.99
CA LEU A 4 22.11 10.63 -29.77
C LEU A 4 21.64 11.37 -28.50
N GLN A 5 21.12 12.61 -28.63
CA GLN A 5 20.60 13.36 -27.47
C GLN A 5 19.25 12.83 -26.96
N LEU A 6 18.44 12.23 -27.84
CA LEU A 6 17.14 11.64 -27.46
C LEU A 6 17.27 10.33 -26.68
N LEU A 7 18.35 9.56 -26.90
CA LEU A 7 18.63 8.34 -26.16
C LEU A 7 19.13 8.60 -24.74
N LEU A 8 19.90 9.68 -24.53
CA LEU A 8 20.35 10.09 -23.18
C LEU A 8 19.20 10.64 -22.31
N LEU A 9 18.18 11.29 -22.91
CA LEU A 9 16.98 11.70 -22.18
C LEU A 9 16.06 10.52 -21.80
N ALA A 10 16.08 9.42 -22.56
CA ALA A 10 15.32 8.22 -22.23
C ALA A 10 15.98 7.43 -21.09
N ALA A 11 17.31 7.34 -21.06
CA ALA A 11 18.05 6.68 -19.98
C ALA A 11 17.95 7.45 -18.64
N ALA A 12 17.90 8.79 -18.69
CA ALA A 12 17.73 9.61 -17.47
C ALA A 12 16.33 9.50 -16.83
N ARG A 13 15.30 9.05 -17.57
CA ARG A 13 13.95 8.80 -17.01
C ARG A 13 13.82 7.44 -16.31
N ALA A 14 14.72 6.49 -16.58
CA ALA A 14 14.70 5.18 -15.93
C ALA A 14 15.25 5.21 -14.49
N HIS A 15 16.09 6.19 -14.15
CA HIS A 15 16.66 6.32 -12.80
C HIS A 15 15.88 7.24 -11.86
N ALA A 16 14.80 7.88 -12.34
CA ALA A 16 13.91 8.70 -11.52
C ALA A 16 12.63 7.96 -11.09
N CYS A 17 12.50 6.66 -11.37
CA CYS A 17 11.32 5.85 -11.00
C CYS A 17 11.41 5.18 -9.62
N SER A 18 12.42 5.52 -8.80
CA SER A 18 12.51 5.08 -7.40
C SER A 18 12.49 6.30 -6.47
N LEU A 19 11.42 7.11 -6.54
CA LEU A 19 11.26 8.33 -5.73
C LEU A 19 10.46 8.13 -4.45
N LEU A 20 10.02 6.90 -4.18
CA LEU A 20 9.49 6.58 -2.87
C LEU A 20 10.64 5.98 -2.05
N PRO A 21 11.06 6.63 -0.94
CA PRO A 21 12.03 6.03 -0.07
C PRO A 21 11.52 4.64 0.33
N PRO A 22 12.40 3.63 0.42
CA PRO A 22 12.00 2.30 0.89
C PRO A 22 11.27 2.49 2.23
N PRO A 23 10.11 1.83 2.43
CA PRO A 23 9.33 2.03 3.62
C PRO A 23 10.18 1.69 4.84
N LEU A 24 10.21 2.60 5.82
CA LEU A 24 10.87 2.34 7.09
C LEU A 24 10.22 1.11 7.73
N ALA A 25 11.02 0.24 8.35
CA ALA A 25 10.52 -0.99 8.96
C ALA A 25 9.37 -0.74 9.97
N ALA A 26 9.37 0.43 10.62
CA ALA A 26 8.34 0.85 11.57
C ALA A 26 6.97 1.20 10.93
N ASP A 27 6.94 1.44 9.62
CA ASP A 27 5.71 1.78 8.88
C ASP A 27 5.08 0.55 8.24
N VAL A 28 5.74 -0.62 8.26
CA VAL A 28 5.15 -1.86 7.76
C VAL A 28 4.15 -2.38 8.77
N LEU A 29 2.88 -2.48 8.35
CA LEU A 29 1.79 -2.92 9.21
C LEU A 29 1.38 -4.37 8.92
N LEU A 30 1.56 -4.81 7.68
CA LEU A 30 1.26 -6.18 7.25
C LEU A 30 2.13 -6.56 6.06
N LYS A 31 2.62 -7.79 6.06
CA LYS A 31 3.26 -8.42 4.90
C LYS A 31 2.58 -9.76 4.65
N VAL A 32 2.04 -9.95 3.45
CA VAL A 32 1.36 -11.19 3.04
C VAL A 32 2.11 -11.78 1.87
N THR A 33 2.50 -13.05 1.98
CA THR A 33 3.10 -13.81 0.89
C THR A 33 1.99 -14.55 0.16
N LEU A 34 1.95 -14.41 -1.15
CA LEU A 34 0.92 -14.93 -2.04
C LEU A 34 1.56 -15.89 -3.05
N ALA A 35 0.95 -17.05 -3.25
CA ALA A 35 1.25 -17.96 -4.35
C ALA A 35 0.44 -17.55 -5.58
N ARG A 36 1.02 -17.68 -6.79
CA ARG A 36 0.28 -17.48 -8.07
C ARG A 36 -0.47 -16.14 -8.11
N CYS A 37 0.17 -15.10 -7.59
CA CYS A 37 -0.32 -13.75 -7.55
C CYS A 37 -0.41 -13.17 -8.97
N ASP A 38 -1.62 -12.79 -9.38
CA ASP A 38 -1.85 -11.83 -10.46
C ASP A 38 -1.92 -10.44 -9.84
N SER A 39 -0.87 -9.64 -10.07
CA SER A 39 -0.75 -8.30 -9.47
C SER A 39 -1.87 -7.35 -9.91
N HIS A 40 -2.36 -7.47 -11.15
CA HIS A 40 -3.41 -6.61 -11.68
C HIS A 40 -4.78 -7.06 -11.15
N GLY A 41 -5.04 -8.36 -11.15
CA GLY A 41 -6.21 -8.97 -10.50
C GLY A 41 -6.30 -8.60 -9.02
N LEU A 42 -5.16 -8.60 -8.31
CA LEU A 42 -5.09 -8.22 -6.90
C LEU A 42 -5.36 -6.73 -6.68
N GLN A 43 -4.81 -5.85 -7.51
CA GLN A 43 -5.13 -4.42 -7.46
C GLN A 43 -6.63 -4.17 -7.68
N GLN A 44 -7.22 -4.80 -8.69
CA GLN A 44 -8.66 -4.68 -8.95
C GLN A 44 -9.51 -5.27 -7.82
N TRP A 45 -9.08 -6.38 -7.23
CA TRP A 45 -9.73 -6.99 -6.07
C TRP A 45 -9.70 -6.05 -4.85
N LEU A 46 -8.54 -5.42 -4.59
CA LEU A 46 -8.35 -4.42 -3.54
C LEU A 46 -9.24 -3.20 -3.75
N LEU A 47 -9.32 -2.64 -4.96
CA LEU A 47 -10.17 -1.49 -5.29
C LEU A 47 -11.66 -1.75 -5.04
N ARG A 48 -12.10 -3.00 -5.12
CA ARG A 48 -13.50 -3.41 -4.87
C ARG A 48 -13.80 -3.67 -3.40
N ARG A 49 -12.81 -3.64 -2.50
CA ARG A 49 -13.04 -3.91 -1.07
C ARG A 49 -13.83 -2.79 -0.43
N PRO A 50 -14.81 -3.11 0.45
CA PRO A 50 -15.66 -2.12 1.08
C PRO A 50 -14.95 -1.46 2.28
N PHE A 51 -13.77 -0.85 2.10
CA PHE A 51 -13.02 -0.24 3.21
C PHE A 51 -13.86 0.77 4.02
N ALA A 52 -14.75 1.50 3.35
CA ALA A 52 -15.68 2.44 3.97
C ALA A 52 -16.64 1.79 4.99
N SER A 53 -16.99 0.51 4.84
CA SER A 53 -17.86 -0.17 5.80
C SER A 53 -17.15 -0.51 7.11
N ALA A 54 -15.83 -0.67 7.08
CA ALA A 54 -15.03 -0.93 8.28
C ALA A 54 -14.90 0.32 9.17
N LEU A 55 -14.95 1.51 8.58
CA LEU A 55 -14.87 2.80 9.29
C LEU A 55 -15.95 3.76 8.78
N PRO A 56 -17.24 3.55 9.12
CA PRO A 56 -18.37 4.27 8.53
C PRO A 56 -18.35 5.79 8.79
N VAL A 57 -17.67 6.21 9.86
CA VAL A 57 -17.55 7.62 10.26
C VAL A 57 -16.30 8.30 9.71
N GLN A 58 -15.38 7.55 9.09
CA GLN A 58 -14.11 8.07 8.57
C GLN A 58 -14.20 8.21 7.05
N PRO A 59 -14.26 9.44 6.50
CA PRO A 59 -14.17 9.63 5.06
C PRO A 59 -12.83 9.10 4.54
N MET A 60 -12.87 8.34 3.45
CA MET A 60 -11.71 7.71 2.84
C MET A 60 -11.76 7.86 1.32
N LEU A 61 -10.58 7.87 0.71
CA LEU A 61 -10.42 7.83 -0.74
C LEU A 61 -9.48 6.68 -1.07
N VAL A 62 -9.92 5.80 -1.97
CA VAL A 62 -9.11 4.68 -2.45
C VAL A 62 -8.80 4.94 -3.92
N LEU A 63 -7.52 4.97 -4.27
CA LEU A 63 -7.06 5.17 -5.64
C LEU A 63 -6.04 4.10 -6.01
N PRO A 64 -5.98 3.68 -7.28
CA PRO A 64 -4.86 2.88 -7.76
C PRO A 64 -3.58 3.72 -7.70
N ILE A 65 -2.46 3.07 -7.41
CA ILE A 65 -1.13 3.66 -7.62
C ILE A 65 -0.94 3.86 -9.13
N LYS A 66 -0.68 5.10 -9.57
CA LYS A 66 -0.77 5.54 -10.99
C LYS A 66 0.56 5.50 -11.75
N ASP A 67 1.68 5.38 -11.05
CA ASP A 67 3.04 5.36 -11.61
C ASP A 67 3.55 3.91 -11.80
N PRO A 68 4.60 3.64 -12.61
CA PRO A 68 5.13 2.28 -12.82
C PRO A 68 5.44 1.61 -11.46
N PRO A 69 5.49 0.26 -11.44
CA PRO A 69 5.25 -0.54 -10.24
C PRO A 69 5.95 -0.01 -8.97
N PRO A 70 5.29 -0.17 -7.79
CA PRO A 70 4.41 -1.30 -7.49
C PRO A 70 2.95 -1.08 -7.89
N LEU A 71 2.32 -2.12 -8.43
CA LEU A 71 0.87 -2.17 -8.52
C LEU A 71 0.27 -2.25 -7.11
N GLY A 72 -0.89 -1.64 -6.94
CA GLY A 72 -1.48 -1.50 -5.62
C GLY A 72 -2.48 -0.36 -5.49
N ILE A 73 -2.84 -0.05 -4.26
CA ILE A 73 -3.79 1.02 -3.95
C ILE A 73 -3.26 1.92 -2.83
N ASP A 74 -3.61 3.20 -2.94
CA ASP A 74 -3.49 4.18 -1.88
C ASP A 74 -4.86 4.42 -1.25
N LEU A 75 -4.97 4.15 0.05
CA LEU A 75 -6.12 4.48 0.87
C LEU A 75 -5.76 5.71 1.70
N THR A 76 -6.34 6.85 1.37
CA THR A 76 -6.11 8.12 2.08
C THR A 76 -7.27 8.40 3.03
N PHE A 77 -6.96 8.72 4.28
CA PHE A 77 -7.96 9.22 5.22
C PHE A 77 -8.25 10.70 4.92
N ARG A 78 -9.53 11.03 4.69
CA ARG A 78 -9.95 12.41 4.44
C ARG A 78 -10.64 12.99 5.68
N ARG A 79 -10.38 14.27 5.93
CA ARG A 79 -11.23 15.05 6.83
C ARG A 79 -12.51 15.47 6.11
N LYS A 80 -13.56 15.72 6.89
CA LYS A 80 -14.69 16.52 6.40
C LYS A 80 -14.11 17.84 5.86
N PRO A 81 -14.46 18.28 4.64
CA PRO A 81 -14.02 19.56 4.12
C PRO A 81 -14.41 20.64 5.12
N THR A 82 -13.42 21.32 5.71
CA THR A 82 -13.62 22.56 6.46
C THR A 82 -13.16 23.69 5.55
N MET A 83 -13.71 24.90 5.75
CA MET A 83 -13.43 26.06 4.88
C MET A 83 -11.93 26.38 4.72
N ASP A 84 -11.07 25.93 5.64
CA ASP A 84 -9.70 26.42 5.70
C ASP A 84 -8.61 25.48 5.16
N LYS A 85 -8.71 24.14 5.15
CA LYS A 85 -7.62 23.29 4.62
C LYS A 85 -8.09 21.93 4.08
N SER A 86 -7.72 21.64 2.83
CA SER A 86 -7.70 20.29 2.25
C SER A 86 -6.40 19.56 2.66
N SER A 87 -6.20 19.27 3.94
CA SER A 87 -5.05 18.46 4.36
C SER A 87 -5.39 16.98 4.22
N SER A 88 -4.67 16.23 3.38
CA SER A 88 -4.66 14.76 3.44
C SER A 88 -4.02 14.32 4.75
N GLU A 89 -4.69 13.45 5.51
CA GLU A 89 -4.20 12.98 6.81
C GLU A 89 -3.65 11.56 6.70
N GLY A 90 -2.63 11.42 5.85
CA GLY A 90 -1.99 10.14 5.59
C GLY A 90 -2.98 9.03 5.23
N GLY A 91 -2.62 7.79 5.56
CA GLY A 91 -3.37 6.65 5.08
C GLY A 91 -2.62 5.33 5.16
N LEU A 92 -3.04 4.41 4.31
CA LEU A 92 -2.42 3.12 4.09
C LEU A 92 -2.08 2.97 2.61
N ARG A 93 -0.91 2.42 2.33
CA ARG A 93 -0.50 2.00 1.00
C ARG A 93 -0.42 0.49 0.96
N PHE A 94 -1.09 -0.10 -0.03
CA PHE A 94 -1.08 -1.52 -0.32
C PHE A 94 -0.29 -1.70 -1.60
N ALA A 95 0.91 -2.24 -1.52
CA ALA A 95 1.82 -2.43 -2.64
C ALA A 95 2.07 -3.91 -2.89
N VAL A 96 2.06 -4.32 -4.15
CA VAL A 96 2.38 -5.68 -4.58
C VAL A 96 3.79 -5.69 -5.14
N SER A 97 4.63 -6.63 -4.71
CA SER A 97 6.04 -6.74 -5.11
C SER A 97 6.49 -8.18 -5.22
N ALA A 98 7.58 -8.45 -5.94
CA ALA A 98 8.11 -9.80 -6.10
C ALA A 98 8.84 -10.27 -4.82
N PRO A 99 8.90 -11.59 -4.56
CA PRO A 99 9.70 -12.15 -3.48
C PRO A 99 11.18 -12.07 -3.84
N GLY A 100 11.93 -11.21 -3.14
CA GLY A 100 13.40 -11.17 -3.23
C GLY A 100 13.95 -9.81 -3.63
N ASP A 101 13.21 -9.05 -4.43
CA ASP A 101 13.61 -7.71 -4.82
C ASP A 101 12.71 -6.69 -4.11
N GLY A 102 13.33 -5.75 -3.39
CA GLY A 102 12.68 -4.51 -2.99
C GLY A 102 12.30 -3.63 -4.19
N GLU A 103 12.62 -4.08 -5.41
CA GLU A 103 12.19 -3.52 -6.67
C GLU A 103 10.75 -3.94 -6.95
N ALA A 104 9.91 -2.93 -7.01
CA ALA A 104 8.53 -3.10 -7.32
C ALA A 104 8.35 -3.41 -8.80
N GLY A 105 7.71 -4.54 -9.10
CA GLY A 105 7.43 -5.01 -10.47
C GLY A 105 5.99 -5.48 -10.64
N VAL A 106 5.55 -5.64 -11.90
CA VAL A 106 4.37 -6.47 -12.21
C VAL A 106 4.78 -7.91 -11.99
N VAL A 107 4.07 -8.62 -11.12
CA VAL A 107 4.39 -10.00 -10.74
C VAL A 107 3.30 -10.93 -11.23
N ASP A 108 3.70 -11.91 -12.04
CA ASP A 108 2.91 -13.09 -12.43
C ASP A 108 3.62 -14.33 -11.84
N GLY A 109 3.26 -14.70 -10.62
CA GLY A 109 3.98 -15.74 -9.88
C GLY A 109 3.83 -15.59 -8.37
N ASP A 110 4.82 -16.01 -7.60
CA ASP A 110 4.80 -15.73 -6.16
C ASP A 110 4.99 -14.23 -5.92
N GLY A 111 4.22 -13.65 -4.99
CA GLY A 111 4.16 -12.21 -4.76
C GLY A 111 4.05 -11.86 -3.28
N ILE A 112 4.33 -10.60 -2.95
CA ILE A 112 4.24 -10.05 -1.61
C ILE A 112 3.30 -8.85 -1.65
N LEU A 113 2.20 -8.91 -0.89
CA LEU A 113 1.37 -7.76 -0.59
C LEU A 113 1.89 -7.11 0.69
N LEU A 114 2.41 -5.89 0.55
CA LEU A 114 2.92 -5.08 1.64
C LEU A 114 1.93 -3.95 1.95
N VAL A 115 1.51 -3.87 3.22
CA VAL A 115 0.68 -2.78 3.72
C VAL A 115 1.55 -1.88 4.59
N THR A 116 1.67 -0.62 4.20
CA THR A 116 2.49 0.38 4.87
C THR A 116 1.65 1.58 5.32
N ARG A 117 2.03 2.18 6.44
CA ARG A 117 1.49 3.46 6.90
C ARG A 117 2.02 4.57 6.01
N VAL A 118 1.13 5.46 5.58
CA VAL A 118 1.49 6.75 4.99
C VAL A 118 1.27 7.81 6.08
N SER A 119 2.34 8.30 6.69
CA SER A 119 2.29 9.30 7.77
C SER A 119 2.31 10.75 7.27
N SER A 120 2.56 10.95 5.97
CA SER A 120 2.61 12.29 5.36
C SER A 120 1.33 13.08 5.60
N GLY A 121 1.47 14.28 6.17
CA GLY A 121 0.34 15.15 6.51
C GLY A 121 -0.45 14.76 7.76
N GLN A 122 -0.05 13.72 8.51
CA GLN A 122 -0.69 13.35 9.77
C GLN A 122 -0.10 14.14 10.94
N SER A 123 -0.97 14.82 11.69
CA SER A 123 -0.64 15.39 13.00
C SER A 123 -0.90 14.42 14.16
N ILE A 124 -1.75 13.41 13.95
CA ILE A 124 -2.16 12.42 14.94
C ILE A 124 -2.15 11.04 14.28
N GLY A 125 -1.53 10.05 14.95
CA GLY A 125 -1.48 8.68 14.46
C GLY A 125 -2.87 8.01 14.45
N LYS A 126 -3.13 7.20 13.43
CA LYS A 126 -4.45 6.56 13.20
C LYS A 126 -4.45 5.07 13.53
N GLY A 127 -3.70 4.67 14.55
CA GLY A 127 -3.48 3.26 14.91
C GLY A 127 -4.75 2.42 15.08
N PHE A 128 -5.83 2.99 15.61
CA PHE A 128 -7.12 2.31 15.69
C PHE A 128 -7.71 2.01 14.30
N SER A 129 -7.81 3.03 13.44
CA SER A 129 -8.32 2.92 12.08
C SER A 129 -7.49 1.96 11.23
N GLU A 130 -6.16 2.05 11.35
CA GLU A 130 -5.22 1.17 10.68
C GLU A 130 -5.45 -0.29 11.09
N ARG A 131 -5.54 -0.57 12.39
CA ARG A 131 -5.80 -1.92 12.91
C ARG A 131 -7.13 -2.47 12.40
N VAL A 132 -8.20 -1.68 12.43
CA VAL A 132 -9.52 -2.11 11.94
C VAL A 132 -9.49 -2.47 10.45
N LEU A 133 -8.81 -1.67 9.62
CA LEU A 133 -8.67 -1.94 8.19
C LEU A 133 -7.83 -3.18 7.90
N ILE A 134 -6.77 -3.42 8.68
CA ILE A 134 -5.93 -4.62 8.56
C ILE A 134 -6.71 -5.88 8.94
N GLU A 135 -7.46 -5.85 10.04
CA GLU A 135 -8.29 -6.99 10.46
C GLU A 135 -9.39 -7.29 9.43
N MET A 136 -10.01 -6.25 8.85
CA MET A 136 -10.96 -6.40 7.75
C MET A 136 -10.28 -7.04 6.52
N LEU A 137 -9.12 -6.52 6.10
CA LEU A 137 -8.37 -7.05 4.96
C LEU A 137 -8.03 -8.52 5.15
N LEU A 138 -7.60 -8.93 6.34
CA LEU A 138 -7.23 -10.31 6.60
C LEU A 138 -8.42 -11.28 6.53
N ARG A 139 -9.61 -10.85 6.96
CA ARG A 139 -10.84 -11.63 6.75
C ARG A 139 -11.20 -11.74 5.27
N GLU A 140 -10.99 -10.67 4.51
CA GLU A 140 -11.24 -10.66 3.06
C GLU A 140 -10.23 -11.55 2.30
N LEU A 141 -8.95 -11.54 2.70
CA LEU A 141 -7.90 -12.36 2.10
C LEU A 141 -8.13 -13.87 2.28
N GLN A 142 -8.82 -14.30 3.33
CA GLN A 142 -9.25 -15.69 3.48
C GLN A 142 -10.23 -16.13 2.37
N ARG A 143 -10.90 -15.16 1.72
CA ARG A 143 -11.84 -15.36 0.62
C ARG A 143 -11.26 -14.90 -0.71
N LEU A 144 -9.93 -14.80 -0.80
CA LEU A 144 -9.25 -14.40 -2.02
C LEU A 144 -9.56 -15.42 -3.14
N PRO A 145 -10.09 -14.98 -4.30
CA PRO A 145 -10.31 -15.88 -5.43
C PRO A 145 -8.98 -16.52 -5.87
N GLY A 146 -9.00 -17.83 -6.12
CA GLY A 146 -7.79 -18.57 -6.48
C GLY A 146 -7.15 -18.13 -7.80
N GLU A 147 -7.91 -17.44 -8.66
CA GLU A 147 -7.43 -16.80 -9.90
C GLU A 147 -6.57 -15.56 -9.66
N VAL A 148 -6.75 -14.89 -8.52
CA VAL A 148 -5.97 -13.71 -8.11
C VAL A 148 -4.71 -14.13 -7.35
N GLY A 149 -4.81 -15.22 -6.57
CA GLY A 149 -3.70 -15.80 -5.84
C GLY A 149 -4.17 -16.59 -4.63
N ALA A 150 -3.22 -17.18 -3.90
CA ALA A 150 -3.48 -17.90 -2.66
C ALA A 150 -2.55 -17.41 -1.54
N VAL A 151 -3.09 -17.16 -0.36
CA VAL A 151 -2.29 -16.74 0.80
C VAL A 151 -1.42 -17.89 1.29
N GLN A 152 -0.10 -17.72 1.25
CA GLN A 152 0.86 -18.68 1.82
C GLN A 152 1.22 -18.35 3.26
N ALA A 153 1.54 -17.08 3.53
CA ALA A 153 2.01 -16.64 4.83
C ALA A 153 1.57 -15.21 5.13
N VAL A 154 1.36 -14.92 6.41
CA VAL A 154 1.00 -13.59 6.90
C VAL A 154 1.98 -13.23 8.02
N LEU A 155 2.70 -12.13 7.86
CA LEU A 155 3.60 -11.56 8.85
C LEU A 155 3.04 -10.20 9.30
N ARG A 156 2.84 -10.06 10.60
CA ARG A 156 2.53 -8.78 11.25
C ARG A 156 3.78 -8.37 12.02
N PRO A 157 4.53 -7.33 11.59
CA PRO A 157 5.60 -6.78 12.40
C PRO A 157 4.99 -6.33 13.73
N ASP A 158 5.51 -6.85 14.84
CA ASP A 158 4.89 -6.72 16.15
C ASP A 158 4.49 -5.28 16.49
N SER A 159 3.22 -5.09 16.85
CA SER A 159 2.66 -3.81 17.31
C SER A 159 3.14 -3.42 18.70
N ASN A 160 4.15 -4.09 19.25
CA ASN A 160 4.48 -4.11 20.67
C ASN A 160 5.71 -3.27 21.06
N ALA A 161 6.21 -2.40 20.16
CA ALA A 161 7.32 -1.49 20.47
C ALA A 161 6.88 -0.13 21.07
N LEU A 162 5.58 0.10 21.32
CA LEU A 162 5.06 1.35 21.89
C LEU A 162 4.18 1.13 23.14
N SER A 163 4.45 0.09 23.93
CA SER A 163 4.02 0.01 25.33
C SER A 163 5.12 0.59 26.24
N GLY A 164 5.45 1.88 26.03
CA GLY A 164 6.14 2.66 27.06
C GLY A 164 5.16 2.93 28.21
N PRO A 165 5.59 2.88 29.49
CA PRO A 165 4.68 3.13 30.60
C PRO A 165 4.15 4.57 30.50
N LEU A 166 2.82 4.70 30.57
CA LEU A 166 2.19 6.00 30.83
C LEU A 166 2.73 6.51 32.17
N ARG A 167 3.50 7.59 32.13
CA ARG A 167 3.81 8.43 33.29
C ARG A 167 2.91 9.66 33.26
#